data_AF-A0AAW8R921-F1
#
_entry.id   AF-A0AAW8R921-F1
#
_cell.length_a   1.000
_cell.length_b   1.000
_cell.length_c   1.000
_cell.angle_alpha   90.00
_cell.angle_beta   90.00
_cell.angle_gamma   90.00
#
_symmetry.space_group_name_H-M   'P 1'
#
loop_
_entity.id
_entity.type
_entity.pdbx_description
1 polymer ?
#
loop_
_entity_poly.entity_id
_entity_poly.type
_entity_poly.pdbx_seq_one_letter_code
_entity_poly.pdbx_strand_id
1 'polypeptide(L)'
;MYAEKVNSNKKWSWQDVEGAENLTAKQRKQIKELAVNSGEIPTINMKQGTKYPDFKEADVIYKVDGKPVIKDLPESLWTKTDKEQFKWLDSQLPDGIRPEGYTWHHSEVSGKMELVEFGIHNSTWHTGGRAPGNWANAPR
;
A
#
# COMPACT_ATOMS: atom_id res chain seq x y z
N MET A 1 -18.33 3.08 -8.63
CA MET A 1 -17.38 4.16 -9.05
C MET A 1 -16.08 4.21 -8.25
N TYR A 2 -16.04 4.66 -6.99
CA TYR A 2 -14.77 4.72 -6.22
C TYR A 2 -14.32 3.34 -5.70
N ALA A 3 -15.20 2.65 -4.96
CA ALA A 3 -14.89 1.33 -4.40
C ALA A 3 -14.52 0.32 -5.50
N GLU A 4 -15.19 0.37 -6.65
CA GLU A 4 -14.82 -0.43 -7.82
C GLU A 4 -13.39 -0.21 -8.29
N LYS A 5 -12.89 1.04 -8.27
CA LYS A 5 -11.48 1.31 -8.65
C LYS A 5 -10.52 0.76 -7.61
N VAL A 6 -10.83 0.92 -6.33
CA VAL A 6 -10.05 0.32 -5.24
C VAL A 6 -10.03 -1.20 -5.35
N ASN A 7 -11.20 -1.84 -5.46
CA ASN A 7 -11.38 -3.29 -5.50
C ASN A 7 -10.95 -3.92 -6.83
N SER A 8 -10.82 -3.14 -7.91
CA SER A 8 -10.20 -3.64 -9.14
C SER A 8 -8.74 -4.07 -8.92
N ASN A 9 -8.13 -3.56 -7.84
CA ASN A 9 -6.72 -3.71 -7.50
C ASN A 9 -5.77 -3.31 -8.65
N LYS A 10 -6.23 -2.56 -9.65
CA LYS A 10 -5.40 -2.02 -10.71
C LYS A 10 -4.84 -0.67 -10.31
N LYS A 11 -3.81 -0.21 -11.02
CA LYS A 11 -3.32 1.16 -10.85
C LYS A 11 -4.45 2.14 -11.16
N TRP A 12 -4.75 3.02 -10.22
CA TRP A 12 -5.81 4.03 -10.33
C TRP A 12 -5.39 5.32 -9.65
N SER A 13 -6.04 6.40 -10.05
CA SER A 13 -5.95 7.72 -9.46
C SER A 13 -7.35 8.31 -9.34
N TRP A 14 -7.49 9.41 -8.62
CA TRP A 14 -8.78 10.11 -8.57
C TRP A 14 -9.28 10.58 -9.94
N GLN A 15 -8.41 10.76 -10.94
CA GLN A 15 -8.84 11.10 -12.30
C GLN A 15 -9.56 9.94 -13.01
N ASP A 16 -9.37 8.71 -12.55
CA ASP A 16 -10.01 7.52 -13.11
C ASP A 16 -11.39 7.25 -12.49
N VAL A 17 -11.75 7.99 -11.43
CA VAL A 17 -13.06 7.93 -10.79
C VAL A 17 -13.95 8.92 -11.51
N GLU A 18 -15.03 8.45 -12.13
CA GLU A 18 -15.99 9.31 -12.83
C GLU A 18 -16.49 10.44 -11.89
N GLY A 19 -16.59 11.67 -12.39
CA GLY A 19 -17.05 12.82 -11.61
C GLY A 19 -16.09 13.31 -10.51
N ALA A 20 -14.86 12.79 -10.46
CA ALA A 20 -13.88 13.17 -9.45
C ALA A 20 -12.95 14.34 -9.85
N GLU A 21 -13.12 14.89 -11.05
CA GLU A 21 -12.22 15.88 -11.66
C GLU A 21 -12.11 17.15 -10.80
N ASN A 22 -13.22 17.55 -10.18
CA ASN A 22 -13.33 18.78 -9.38
C ASN A 22 -13.46 18.53 -7.87
N LEU A 23 -13.23 17.29 -7.41
CA LEU A 23 -13.37 16.99 -5.98
C LEU A 23 -12.21 17.56 -5.17
N THR A 24 -12.57 18.26 -4.10
CA THR A 24 -11.64 18.71 -3.06
C THR A 24 -11.11 17.52 -2.24
N ALA A 25 -9.98 17.72 -1.53
CA ALA A 25 -9.45 16.73 -0.60
C ALA A 25 -10.47 16.31 0.48
N LYS A 26 -11.30 17.24 0.95
CA LYS A 26 -12.37 16.97 1.92
C LYS A 26 -13.44 16.04 1.33
N GLN A 27 -13.89 16.29 0.11
CA GLN A 27 -14.89 15.44 -0.55
C GLN A 27 -14.33 14.04 -0.84
N ARG A 28 -13.08 13.95 -1.30
CA ARG A 28 -12.37 12.67 -1.48
C ARG A 28 -12.30 11.86 -0.19
N LYS A 29 -12.01 12.53 0.93
CA LYS A 29 -12.03 11.93 2.27
C LYS A 29 -13.42 11.40 2.62
N GLN A 30 -14.47 12.18 2.41
CA GLN A 30 -15.85 11.77 2.68
C GLN A 30 -16.28 10.55 1.83
N ILE A 31 -15.94 10.53 0.55
CA ILE A 31 -16.21 9.39 -0.35
C ILE A 31 -15.54 8.12 0.16
N LYS A 32 -14.27 8.23 0.59
CA LYS A 32 -13.56 7.11 1.19
C LYS A 32 -14.23 6.64 2.49
N GLU A 33 -14.55 7.56 3.40
CA GLU A 33 -15.22 7.23 4.67
C GLU A 33 -16.56 6.55 4.45
N LEU A 34 -17.34 7.01 3.47
CA LEU A 34 -18.60 6.36 3.07
C LEU A 34 -18.36 4.93 2.58
N ALA A 35 -17.39 4.71 1.70
CA ALA A 35 -17.08 3.38 1.16
C ALA A 35 -16.57 2.40 2.24
N VAL A 36 -15.85 2.89 3.25
CA VAL A 36 -15.46 2.07 4.42
C VAL A 36 -16.67 1.77 5.29
N ASN A 37 -17.47 2.79 5.64
CA ASN A 37 -18.62 2.64 6.52
C ASN A 37 -19.75 1.79 5.90
N SER A 38 -19.88 1.77 4.58
CA SER A 38 -20.80 0.90 3.84
C SER A 38 -20.28 -0.53 3.67
N GLY A 39 -19.01 -0.79 4.00
CA GLY A 39 -18.36 -2.09 3.81
C GLY A 39 -17.96 -2.40 2.37
N GLU A 40 -17.98 -1.42 1.47
CA GLU A 40 -17.58 -1.60 0.07
C GLU A 40 -16.06 -1.78 -0.09
N ILE A 41 -15.27 -1.25 0.83
CA ILE A 41 -13.82 -1.47 0.93
C ILE A 41 -13.43 -1.84 2.37
N PRO A 42 -12.38 -2.67 2.58
CA PRO A 42 -11.99 -3.07 3.92
C PRO A 42 -11.49 -1.90 4.76
N THR A 43 -11.79 -1.95 6.06
CA THR A 43 -11.24 -1.02 7.05
C THR A 43 -9.79 -1.36 7.32
N ILE A 44 -8.88 -0.42 7.07
CA ILE A 44 -7.48 -0.53 7.48
C ILE A 44 -7.27 0.26 8.76
N ASN A 45 -7.16 -0.44 9.88
CA ASN A 45 -6.87 0.16 11.17
C ASN A 45 -5.40 0.63 11.23
N MET A 46 -5.15 1.65 12.05
CA MET A 46 -3.78 2.04 12.38
C MET A 46 -3.33 1.25 13.61
N LYS A 47 -2.06 0.86 13.65
CA LYS A 47 -1.43 0.27 14.83
C LYS A 47 -1.59 1.22 16.02
N GLN A 48 -1.94 0.68 17.18
CA GLN A 48 -2.36 1.43 18.37
C GLN A 48 -1.44 2.62 18.67
N GLY A 49 -2.01 3.83 18.71
CA GLY A 49 -1.27 5.06 19.03
C GLY A 49 -0.37 5.59 17.92
N THR A 50 -0.44 5.05 16.71
CA THR A 50 0.42 5.45 15.58
C THR A 50 -0.37 5.84 14.33
N LYS A 51 0.34 6.21 13.25
CA LYS A 51 -0.22 6.43 11.90
C LYS A 51 0.22 5.35 10.90
N TYR A 52 0.70 4.22 11.42
CA TYR A 52 1.15 3.09 10.61
C TYR A 52 -0.02 2.14 10.40
N PRO A 53 -0.29 1.71 9.16
CA PRO A 53 -1.42 0.85 8.86
C PRO A 53 -1.12 -0.59 9.33
N ASP A 54 -2.15 -1.30 9.75
CA ASP A 54 -2.07 -2.73 10.02
C ASP A 54 -2.68 -3.53 8.85
N PHE A 55 -1.94 -3.60 7.74
CA PHE A 55 -2.37 -4.35 6.56
C PHE A 55 -2.43 -5.86 6.81
N LYS A 56 -1.70 -6.36 7.80
CA LYS A 56 -1.71 -7.76 8.19
C LYS A 56 -3.02 -8.10 8.92
N GLU A 57 -3.45 -7.28 9.87
CA GLU A 57 -4.74 -7.45 10.57
C GLU A 57 -5.91 -7.41 9.59
N ALA A 58 -5.84 -6.52 8.59
CA ALA A 58 -6.87 -6.41 7.54
C ALA A 58 -6.83 -7.51 6.48
N ASP A 59 -5.85 -8.43 6.53
CA ASP A 59 -5.69 -9.55 5.60
C ASP A 59 -5.53 -9.18 4.11
N VAL A 60 -4.89 -8.03 3.82
CA VAL A 60 -4.71 -7.50 2.45
C VAL A 60 -3.29 -7.66 1.89
N ILE A 61 -2.44 -8.43 2.59
CA ILE A 61 -1.10 -8.78 2.13
C ILE A 61 -1.20 -10.01 1.22
N TYR A 62 -0.57 -9.96 0.04
CA TYR A 62 -0.47 -11.08 -0.89
C TYR A 62 0.01 -12.35 -0.18
N LYS A 63 -0.57 -13.51 -0.50
CA LYS A 63 -0.22 -14.78 0.13
C LYS A 63 0.40 -15.75 -0.86
N VAL A 64 1.46 -16.41 -0.43
CA VAL A 64 2.04 -17.60 -1.10
C VAL A 64 1.89 -18.76 -0.12
N ASP A 65 1.29 -19.86 -0.57
CA ASP A 65 0.99 -21.04 0.25
C ASP A 65 0.25 -20.68 1.56
N GLY A 66 -0.70 -19.75 1.47
CA GLY A 66 -1.50 -19.28 2.60
C GLY A 66 -0.78 -18.35 3.58
N LYS A 67 0.49 -17.97 3.32
CA LYS A 67 1.28 -17.10 4.19
C LYS A 67 1.48 -15.71 3.58
N PRO A 68 1.30 -14.63 4.36
CA PRO A 68 1.51 -13.27 3.86
C PRO A 68 2.96 -13.05 3.43
N VAL A 69 3.14 -12.40 2.29
CA VAL A 69 4.45 -12.08 1.72
C VAL A 69 5.00 -10.82 2.39
N ILE A 70 5.90 -11.06 3.33
CA ILE A 70 6.67 -10.05 4.06
C ILE A 70 8.16 -10.37 3.85
N LYS A 71 8.95 -9.37 3.49
CA LYS A 71 10.38 -9.52 3.19
C LYS A 71 11.19 -8.47 3.92
N ASP A 72 12.41 -8.83 4.32
CA ASP A 72 13.38 -7.87 4.86
C ASP A 72 14.29 -7.40 3.73
N LEU A 73 14.22 -6.10 3.44
CA LEU A 73 15.07 -5.42 2.49
C LEU A 73 16.46 -5.19 3.10
N PRO A 74 17.56 -5.61 2.44
CA PRO A 74 18.91 -5.37 2.89
C PRO A 74 19.20 -3.88 3.12
N GLU A 75 19.96 -3.56 4.16
CA GLU A 75 20.35 -2.19 4.50
C GLU A 75 20.99 -1.42 3.34
N SER A 76 21.79 -2.12 2.52
CA SER A 76 22.42 -1.56 1.33
C SER A 76 21.43 -1.04 0.28
N LEU A 77 20.15 -1.44 0.37
CA LEU A 77 19.08 -1.02 -0.51
C LEU A 77 18.14 0.02 0.12
N TRP A 78 18.23 0.32 1.41
CA TRP A 78 17.26 1.20 2.11
C TRP A 78 17.15 2.59 1.50
N THR A 79 18.27 3.15 1.03
CA THR A 79 18.33 4.48 0.42
C THR A 79 18.24 4.47 -1.11
N LYS A 80 18.03 3.30 -1.72
CA LYS A 80 17.85 3.16 -3.17
C LYS A 80 16.45 3.57 -3.62
N THR A 81 16.28 3.75 -4.93
CA THR A 81 14.99 4.08 -5.54
C THR A 81 13.97 2.96 -5.32
N ASP A 82 12.67 3.28 -5.34
CA ASP A 82 11.60 2.26 -5.25
C ASP A 82 11.76 1.20 -6.36
N LYS A 83 12.22 1.61 -7.56
CA LYS A 83 12.48 0.70 -8.67
C LYS A 83 13.55 -0.35 -8.34
N GLU A 84 14.66 0.07 -7.74
CA GLU A 84 15.75 -0.85 -7.36
C GLU A 84 15.34 -1.78 -6.22
N GLN A 85 14.68 -1.22 -5.21
CA GLN A 85 14.18 -2.00 -4.07
C GLN A 85 13.15 -3.03 -4.52
N PHE A 86 12.17 -2.62 -5.33
CA PHE A 86 11.11 -3.49 -5.81
C PHE A 86 11.68 -4.56 -6.75
N LYS A 87 12.64 -4.22 -7.62
CA LYS A 87 13.33 -5.23 -8.44
C LYS A 87 14.00 -6.31 -7.59
N TRP A 88 14.64 -5.93 -6.48
CA TRP A 88 15.23 -6.91 -5.57
C TRP A 88 14.17 -7.75 -4.85
N LEU A 89 13.10 -7.11 -4.37
CA LEU A 89 12.01 -7.79 -3.66
C LEU A 89 11.24 -8.75 -4.57
N ASP A 90 10.97 -8.35 -5.81
CA ASP A 90 10.28 -9.14 -6.82
C ASP A 90 11.08 -10.41 -7.12
N SER A 91 12.42 -10.34 -7.18
CA SER A 91 13.26 -11.53 -7.38
C SER A 91 13.23 -12.53 -6.21
N GLN A 92 12.64 -12.17 -5.06
CA GLN A 92 12.44 -13.05 -3.92
C GLN A 92 11.09 -13.79 -3.95
N LEU A 93 10.27 -13.57 -5.00
CA LEU A 93 9.00 -14.23 -5.23
C LEU A 93 9.20 -15.53 -6.05
N PRO A 94 8.26 -16.51 -6.00
CA PRO A 94 8.44 -17.82 -6.63
C PRO A 94 8.79 -17.77 -8.14
N ASP A 95 8.27 -16.79 -8.87
CA ASP A 95 8.50 -16.56 -10.30
C ASP A 95 9.38 -15.33 -10.58
N GLY A 96 9.86 -14.65 -9.53
CA GLY A 96 10.58 -13.39 -9.67
C GLY A 96 9.72 -12.22 -10.15
N ILE A 97 8.39 -12.37 -10.17
CA ILE A 97 7.44 -11.41 -10.76
C ILE A 97 6.47 -10.95 -9.68
N ARG A 98 6.31 -9.63 -9.56
CA ARG A 98 5.27 -9.09 -8.72
C ARG A 98 3.89 -9.38 -9.32
N PRO A 99 2.94 -9.96 -8.56
CA PRO A 99 1.59 -10.15 -9.03
C PRO A 99 0.96 -8.84 -9.48
N GLU A 100 0.16 -8.90 -10.55
CA GLU A 100 -0.55 -7.71 -11.04
C GLU A 100 -1.42 -7.12 -9.92
N GLY A 101 -1.36 -5.80 -9.79
CA GLY A 101 -2.15 -5.10 -8.79
C GLY A 101 -1.55 -5.04 -7.39
N TYR A 102 -0.37 -5.61 -7.16
CA TYR A 102 0.30 -5.50 -5.86
C TYR A 102 1.45 -4.48 -5.89
N THR A 103 1.73 -3.89 -4.72
CA THR A 103 2.85 -2.98 -4.51
C THR A 103 3.53 -3.29 -3.18
N TRP A 104 4.83 -3.05 -3.11
CA TRP A 104 5.54 -3.15 -1.84
C TRP A 104 5.27 -1.91 -0.99
N HIS A 105 4.83 -2.13 0.23
CA HIS A 105 4.64 -1.14 1.28
C HIS A 105 5.88 -1.12 2.18
N HIS A 106 6.48 0.05 2.36
CA HIS A 106 7.52 0.28 3.37
C HIS A 106 6.87 0.42 4.74
N SER A 107 6.97 -0.61 5.58
CA SER A 107 6.41 -0.56 6.93
C SER A 107 7.21 0.36 7.87
N GLU A 108 6.71 0.54 9.10
CA GLU A 108 7.41 1.26 10.15
C GLU A 108 8.66 0.54 10.67
N VAL A 109 8.73 -0.78 10.50
CA VAL A 109 9.87 -1.57 10.94
C VAL A 109 10.95 -1.50 9.86
N SER A 110 12.17 -1.11 10.25
CA SER A 110 13.28 -0.97 9.32
C SER A 110 13.52 -2.23 8.50
N GLY A 111 13.65 -2.05 7.18
CA GLY A 111 13.82 -3.13 6.22
C GLY A 111 12.55 -3.93 5.92
N LYS A 112 11.52 -3.93 6.77
CA LYS A 112 10.33 -4.75 6.54
C LYS A 112 9.44 -4.17 5.43
N MET A 113 9.24 -4.99 4.41
CA MET A 113 8.43 -4.74 3.22
C MET A 113 7.25 -5.70 3.17
N GLU A 114 6.05 -5.17 2.97
CA GLU A 114 4.80 -5.94 2.88
C GLU A 114 4.25 -5.84 1.46
N LEU A 115 3.92 -6.97 0.80
CA LEU A 115 3.36 -6.95 -0.54
C LEU A 115 1.84 -6.78 -0.47
N VAL A 116 1.35 -5.56 -0.64
CA VAL A 116 -0.05 -5.17 -0.38
C VAL A 116 -0.78 -4.89 -1.69
N GLU A 117 -2.09 -5.14 -1.72
CA GLU A 117 -2.98 -4.70 -2.79
C GLU A 117 -2.82 -3.19 -3.06
N PHE A 118 -2.50 -2.82 -4.31
CA PHE A 118 -2.30 -1.44 -4.71
C PHE A 118 -3.56 -0.62 -4.46
N GLY A 119 -4.74 -1.18 -4.73
CA GLY A 119 -6.01 -0.52 -4.50
C GLY A 119 -6.15 -0.02 -3.08
N ILE A 120 -5.95 -0.92 -2.12
CA ILE A 120 -6.02 -0.68 -0.68
C ILE A 120 -4.88 0.22 -0.19
N HIS A 121 -3.66 -0.02 -0.64
CA HIS A 121 -2.51 0.80 -0.28
C HIS A 121 -2.71 2.26 -0.71
N ASN A 122 -3.19 2.48 -1.94
CA ASN A 122 -3.41 3.81 -2.51
C ASN A 122 -4.64 4.52 -1.90
N SER A 123 -5.64 3.77 -1.44
CA SER A 123 -6.79 4.34 -0.73
C SER A 123 -6.47 4.68 0.72
N THR A 124 -5.50 4.01 1.35
CA THR A 124 -5.15 4.18 2.77
C THR A 124 -4.25 5.41 2.98
N TRP A 125 -4.70 6.39 3.76
CA TRP A 125 -3.83 7.51 4.17
C TRP A 125 -3.00 7.04 5.36
N HIS A 126 -1.69 6.97 5.20
CA HIS A 126 -0.82 6.38 6.20
C HIS A 126 0.60 6.95 6.17
N THR A 127 1.33 6.76 7.27
CA THR A 127 2.78 6.92 7.34
C THR A 127 3.45 5.57 7.08
N GLY A 128 4.69 5.56 6.59
CA GLY A 128 5.48 4.34 6.39
C GLY A 128 6.99 4.63 6.39
N GLY A 129 7.81 3.65 6.04
CA GLY A 129 9.27 3.72 6.05
C GLY A 129 9.87 4.82 5.16
N ARG A 130 9.12 5.29 4.16
CA ARG A 130 9.49 6.42 3.28
C ARG A 130 9.19 7.81 3.86
N ALA A 131 8.53 7.91 5.01
CA ALA A 131 8.22 9.21 5.61
C ALA A 131 9.49 9.93 6.11
N PRO A 132 9.49 11.28 6.18
CA PRO A 132 10.64 12.02 6.71
C PRO A 132 11.10 11.50 8.08
N GLY A 133 12.39 11.19 8.20
CA GLY A 133 13.00 10.67 9.42
C GLY A 133 12.93 9.14 9.60
N ASN A 134 12.29 8.41 8.69
CA ASN A 134 12.24 6.94 8.72
C ASN A 134 13.36 6.30 7.89
N TRP A 135 13.52 4.99 8.06
CA TRP A 135 14.66 4.20 7.56
C TRP A 135 14.88 4.23 6.04
N ALA A 136 13.81 4.42 5.26
CA ALA A 136 13.88 4.52 3.80
C ALA A 136 13.74 5.96 3.30
N ASN A 137 13.86 6.98 4.15
CA ASN A 137 13.72 8.37 3.73
C ASN A 137 14.88 8.82 2.82
N ALA A 138 14.74 8.61 1.52
CA ALA A 138 15.72 8.92 0.48
C ALA A 138 15.02 9.39 -0.81
N PRO A 139 15.74 10.07 -1.72
CA PRO A 139 15.21 10.46 -3.02
C PRO A 139 14.64 9.26 -3.80
N ARG A 140 13.51 9.46 -4.49
CA ARG A 140 12.77 8.42 -5.21
C ARG A 140 13.14 8.37 -6.69
#